data_AF-A0A0P7YIL3-F1
#
_entry.id   AF-A0A0P7YIL3-F1
#
_cell.length_a   1.000
_cell.length_b   1.000
_cell.length_c   1.000
_cell.angle_alpha   90.00
_cell.angle_beta   90.00
_cell.angle_gamma   90.00
#
_symmetry.space_group_name_H-M   'P 1'
#
loop_
_entity.id
_entity.type
_entity.pdbx_description
1 polymer ?
#
loop_
_entity_poly.entity_id
_entity_poly.type
_entity_poly.pdbx_seq_one_letter_code
_entity_poly.pdbx_strand_id
1 'polypeptide(L)'
;MDVTTRSLTNRDGMISTKFAEFIQSYHFQRRPSVRLALFWLLLSILPSTSYSQMSEPGSTVIYIAGSGNKALDLHITRLLTDEFGDEASLVPVRDDQSMIGTDSPIITIGPVAFSKIRQMNRDAPILALMVEKTFFQGYATRTPGQVSAIYYDVPLLRQALTGTTILPQATQIALLASTETVELYEDLVDQLAAYNLSARVFITDSDEQLIPTLVRALTYGDFVLAASDDAIYNPRNIKHILLTAYRRNKIVIGPSQAYVKAGVLASSYAPFPTIVAKAGTYVRAFLAERRFPEPDYPDEYRVEINQQVGRSLNIPLPEREWIAEQVNTMIISGREDSE
;
A
#
# COMPACT_ATOMS: atom_id res chain seq x y z
N MET A 1 32.52 31.99 50.70
CA MET A 1 31.36 32.72 51.25
C MET A 1 30.53 31.71 52.01
N ASP A 2 30.52 31.89 53.33
CA ASP A 2 29.66 31.20 54.30
C ASP A 2 28.18 31.19 53.88
N VAL A 3 27.43 30.15 54.29
CA VAL A 3 26.54 30.17 55.48
C VAL A 3 25.87 28.79 55.65
N THR A 4 26.47 27.97 56.51
CA THR A 4 25.95 27.40 57.78
C THR A 4 24.44 27.11 57.97
N THR A 5 24.13 25.83 58.32
CA THR A 5 23.17 25.35 59.37
C THR A 5 21.65 25.60 59.20
N ARG A 6 20.70 24.81 59.69
CA ARG A 6 20.63 23.75 60.72
C ARG A 6 19.29 22.98 60.60
N SER A 7 19.33 21.71 60.98
CA SER A 7 18.22 20.88 61.47
C SER A 7 17.39 21.55 62.59
N LEU A 8 16.12 21.15 62.78
CA LEU A 8 15.52 20.71 64.06
C LEU A 8 14.03 20.30 63.89
N THR A 9 13.78 19.00 64.08
CA THR A 9 12.81 18.37 65.00
C THR A 9 11.59 19.13 65.58
N ASN A 10 10.42 18.48 65.42
CA ASN A 10 9.47 18.00 66.45
C ASN A 10 8.08 18.68 66.64
N ARG A 11 7.10 17.78 66.83
CA ARG A 11 5.87 17.82 67.66
C ARG A 11 4.48 18.23 67.13
N ASP A 12 3.59 17.24 67.32
CA ASP A 12 2.22 17.26 67.85
C ASP A 12 1.03 17.61 66.95
N GLY A 13 0.07 16.66 66.88
CA GLY A 13 -1.22 16.84 66.20
C GLY A 13 -2.12 15.61 66.04
N MET A 14 -2.15 14.71 67.03
CA MET A 14 -3.32 13.94 67.50
C MET A 14 -4.58 13.86 66.62
N ILE A 15 -4.89 12.69 66.03
CA ILE A 15 -6.28 12.20 65.86
C ILE A 15 -6.37 10.73 66.28
N SER A 16 -7.23 10.53 67.26
CA SER A 16 -7.51 9.33 68.04
C SER A 16 -8.49 8.38 67.35
N THR A 17 -8.12 7.11 67.30
CA THR A 17 -8.85 5.93 67.80
C THR A 17 -10.38 6.04 67.94
N LYS A 18 -11.10 5.31 67.08
CA LYS A 18 -12.44 4.76 67.34
C LYS A 18 -12.54 3.35 66.76
N PHE A 19 -11.84 2.43 67.42
CA PHE A 19 -12.04 0.99 67.34
C PHE A 19 -12.34 0.55 68.77
N ALA A 20 -13.35 -0.32 68.94
CA ALA A 20 -13.81 -0.93 70.19
C ALA A 20 -14.96 -0.23 70.94
N GLU A 21 -16.03 -1.01 71.10
CA GLU A 21 -16.93 -1.05 72.26
C GLU A 21 -18.01 0.02 72.41
N PHE A 22 -19.16 -0.20 71.75
CA PHE A 22 -20.46 -0.06 72.40
C PHE A 22 -21.56 -0.71 71.56
N ILE A 23 -21.98 -1.94 71.90
CA ILE A 23 -23.37 -2.33 72.20
C ILE A 23 -23.30 -3.76 72.75
N GLN A 24 -23.41 -3.80 74.07
CA GLN A 24 -23.60 -5.00 74.87
C GLN A 24 -25.11 -5.33 74.87
N SER A 25 -25.40 -6.63 74.94
CA SER A 25 -26.64 -7.21 75.45
C SER A 25 -27.82 -7.34 74.48
N TYR A 26 -27.95 -8.52 73.89
CA TYR A 26 -29.18 -9.33 74.04
C TYR A 26 -28.82 -10.81 73.90
N HIS A 27 -28.63 -11.47 75.04
CA HIS A 27 -28.64 -12.93 75.12
C HIS A 27 -30.10 -13.40 75.05
N PHE A 28 -30.48 -14.11 73.97
CA PHE A 28 -31.52 -15.13 74.10
C PHE A 28 -31.10 -16.41 73.39
N GLN A 29 -31.15 -17.46 74.20
CA GLN A 29 -30.67 -18.79 74.04
C GLN A 29 -31.70 -19.63 73.29
N ARG A 30 -31.33 -20.24 72.15
CA ARG A 30 -31.91 -21.50 71.63
C ARG A 30 -31.13 -22.01 70.40
N ARG A 31 -30.40 -23.11 70.57
CA ARG A 31 -29.92 -24.00 69.49
C ARG A 31 -30.98 -25.13 69.26
N PRO A 32 -30.84 -26.02 68.26
CA PRO A 32 -31.02 -25.79 66.82
C PRO A 32 -31.99 -26.83 66.21
N SER A 33 -32.85 -26.47 65.25
CA SER A 33 -33.63 -27.46 64.50
C SER A 33 -33.02 -27.70 63.11
N VAL A 34 -32.32 -28.83 63.00
CA VAL A 34 -31.53 -29.34 61.86
C VAL A 34 -32.42 -29.82 60.69
N ARG A 35 -33.47 -29.07 60.32
CA ARG A 35 -34.37 -29.49 59.22
C ARG A 35 -34.65 -28.42 58.16
N LEU A 36 -33.98 -27.27 58.21
CA LEU A 36 -34.18 -26.18 57.24
C LEU A 36 -32.94 -25.84 56.40
N ALA A 37 -31.92 -26.70 56.40
CA ALA A 37 -30.70 -26.52 55.60
C ALA A 37 -30.63 -27.40 54.34
N LEU A 38 -31.59 -28.33 54.14
CA LEU A 38 -31.60 -29.22 52.98
C LEU A 38 -32.44 -28.72 51.79
N PHE A 39 -33.22 -27.65 51.95
CA PHE A 39 -34.06 -27.13 50.86
C PHE A 39 -33.33 -26.09 49.97
N TRP A 40 -32.19 -25.56 50.42
CA TRP A 40 -31.34 -24.65 49.63
C TRP A 40 -30.18 -25.35 48.90
N LEU A 41 -29.98 -26.65 49.11
CA LEU A 41 -28.92 -27.43 48.47
C LEU A 41 -29.41 -28.31 47.30
N LEU A 42 -30.71 -28.21 46.96
CA LEU A 42 -31.36 -28.99 45.90
C LEU A 42 -32.02 -28.09 44.84
N LEU A 43 -31.56 -26.83 44.75
CA LEU A 43 -31.87 -25.87 43.69
C LEU A 43 -30.57 -25.38 43.02
N SER A 44 -29.61 -26.28 42.86
CA SER A 44 -28.30 -26.03 42.22
C SER A 44 -27.98 -27.04 41.13
N ILE A 45 -28.97 -27.83 40.71
CA ILE A 45 -28.90 -28.71 39.54
C ILE A 45 -30.01 -28.32 38.57
N LEU A 46 -30.00 -27.05 38.15
CA LEU A 46 -30.50 -26.74 36.82
C LEU A 46 -29.31 -26.97 35.89
N PRO A 47 -29.42 -27.80 34.84
CA PRO A 47 -28.41 -27.80 33.80
C PRO A 47 -28.35 -26.36 33.29
N SER A 48 -27.22 -25.70 33.53
CA SER A 48 -26.85 -24.53 32.76
C SER A 48 -26.77 -25.02 31.32
N THR A 49 -27.87 -24.89 30.59
CA THR A 49 -27.80 -24.75 29.15
C THR A 49 -26.93 -23.53 28.95
N SER A 50 -25.64 -23.77 28.72
CA SER A 50 -24.74 -22.78 28.17
C SER A 50 -25.39 -22.37 26.86
N TYR A 51 -26.20 -21.31 26.91
CA TYR A 51 -26.40 -20.47 25.76
C TYR A 51 -24.99 -20.06 25.38
N SER A 52 -24.44 -20.77 24.39
CA SER A 52 -23.38 -20.21 23.58
C SER A 52 -23.99 -18.91 23.10
N GLN A 53 -23.53 -17.78 23.65
CA GLN A 53 -23.71 -16.52 22.97
C GLN A 53 -23.09 -16.77 21.61
N MET A 54 -23.96 -16.99 20.63
CA MET A 54 -23.61 -16.88 19.24
C MET A 54 -23.23 -15.41 19.11
N SER A 55 -21.94 -15.14 19.31
CA SER A 55 -21.37 -13.82 19.08
C SER A 55 -21.89 -13.40 17.73
N GLU A 56 -22.64 -12.30 17.67
CA GLU A 56 -22.73 -11.58 16.41
C GLU A 56 -21.29 -11.48 15.90
N PRO A 57 -21.02 -11.82 14.63
CA PRO A 57 -19.66 -11.78 14.13
C PRO A 57 -19.19 -10.35 14.35
N GLY A 58 -18.33 -10.16 15.36
CA GLY A 58 -17.76 -8.86 15.66
C GLY A 58 -17.07 -8.42 14.39
N SER A 59 -17.38 -7.19 13.94
CA SER A 59 -16.80 -6.65 12.72
C SER A 59 -15.29 -6.89 12.74
N THR A 60 -14.77 -7.46 11.64
CA THR A 60 -13.36 -7.84 11.58
C THR A 60 -12.52 -6.58 11.74
N VAL A 61 -11.57 -6.58 12.66
CA VAL A 61 -10.68 -5.41 12.81
C VAL A 61 -9.56 -5.51 11.77
N ILE A 62 -9.46 -4.49 10.92
CA ILE A 62 -8.36 -4.30 9.97
C ILE A 62 -7.60 -3.04 10.40
N TYR A 63 -6.29 -3.18 10.58
CA TYR A 63 -5.45 -2.05 10.95
C TYR A 63 -4.99 -1.27 9.72
N ILE A 64 -4.87 0.05 9.83
CA ILE A 64 -4.37 0.91 8.73
C ILE A 64 -3.18 1.73 9.20
N ALA A 65 -2.07 1.66 8.46
CA ALA A 65 -0.92 2.53 8.62
C ALA A 65 -0.81 3.50 7.44
N GLY A 66 -0.91 4.79 7.70
CA GLY A 66 -0.88 5.84 6.69
C GLY A 66 0.53 6.18 6.19
N SER A 67 0.59 6.76 4.99
CA SER A 67 1.80 7.20 4.29
C SER A 67 2.45 8.44 4.91
N GLY A 68 1.70 9.20 5.72
CA GLY A 68 2.09 10.52 6.21
C GLY A 68 1.56 11.66 5.34
N ASN A 69 1.03 11.37 4.14
CA ASN A 69 0.27 12.33 3.35
C ASN A 69 -1.21 12.26 3.74
N LYS A 70 -1.66 13.20 4.58
CA LYS A 70 -3.03 13.24 5.12
C LYS A 70 -4.13 13.18 4.04
N ALA A 71 -3.92 13.84 2.90
CA ALA A 71 -4.93 13.88 1.84
C ALA A 71 -5.05 12.51 1.16
N LEU A 72 -3.91 11.88 0.86
CA LEU A 72 -3.88 10.52 0.32
C LEU A 72 -4.45 9.51 1.32
N ASP A 73 -3.98 9.56 2.56
CA ASP A 73 -4.39 8.64 3.63
C ASP A 73 -5.90 8.71 3.87
N LEU A 74 -6.47 9.92 3.94
CA LEU A 74 -7.92 10.11 4.08
C LEU A 74 -8.69 9.57 2.87
N HIS A 75 -8.19 9.82 1.66
CA HIS A 75 -8.85 9.36 0.44
C HIS A 75 -8.88 7.83 0.35
N ILE A 76 -7.74 7.18 0.55
CA ILE A 76 -7.63 5.71 0.52
C ILE A 76 -8.42 5.08 1.67
N THR A 77 -8.33 5.64 2.89
CA THR A 77 -9.10 5.14 4.03
C THR A 77 -10.60 5.21 3.75
N ARG A 78 -11.09 6.30 3.15
CA ARG A 78 -12.50 6.42 2.76
C ARG A 78 -12.91 5.35 1.74
N LEU A 79 -12.10 5.14 0.69
CA LEU A 79 -12.38 4.10 -0.30
C LEU A 79 -12.39 2.71 0.35
N LEU A 80 -11.47 2.42 1.27
CA LEU A 80 -11.47 1.17 2.03
C LEU A 80 -12.71 1.04 2.92
N THR A 81 -13.15 2.11 3.59
CA THR A 81 -14.39 2.11 4.36
C THR A 81 -15.58 1.76 3.48
N ASP A 82 -15.65 2.35 2.28
CA ASP A 82 -16.72 2.08 1.33
C ASP A 82 -16.67 0.63 0.79
N GLU A 83 -15.46 0.07 0.58
CA GLU A 83 -15.22 -1.31 0.11
C GLU A 83 -15.59 -2.38 1.14
N PHE A 84 -15.27 -2.16 2.42
CA PHE A 84 -15.56 -3.12 3.49
C PHE A 84 -16.94 -2.95 4.12
N GLY A 85 -17.52 -1.75 4.08
CA GLY A 85 -18.80 -1.46 4.71
C GLY A 85 -18.85 -1.89 6.18
N ASP A 86 -19.89 -2.64 6.55
CA ASP A 86 -20.08 -3.14 7.92
C ASP A 86 -19.31 -4.44 8.21
N GLU A 87 -18.65 -5.04 7.22
CA GLU A 87 -17.94 -6.31 7.39
C GLU A 87 -16.67 -6.16 8.25
N ALA A 88 -16.05 -4.97 8.22
CA ALA A 88 -14.82 -4.71 8.93
C ALA A 88 -14.75 -3.29 9.51
N SER A 89 -14.13 -3.19 10.68
CA SER A 89 -13.79 -1.92 11.30
C SER A 89 -12.35 -1.55 10.99
N LEU A 90 -12.15 -0.39 10.36
CA LEU A 90 -10.83 0.14 10.02
C LEU A 90 -10.26 0.94 11.19
N VAL A 91 -9.15 0.48 11.76
CA VAL A 91 -8.53 1.09 12.94
C VAL A 91 -7.13 1.61 12.59
N PRO A 92 -6.85 2.92 12.77
CA PRO A 92 -5.50 3.44 12.52
C PRO A 92 -4.50 2.86 13.52
N VAL A 93 -3.33 2.44 13.03
CA VAL A 93 -2.21 2.01 13.87
C VAL A 93 -1.70 3.23 14.63
N ARG A 94 -1.66 3.14 15.97
CA ARG A 94 -1.03 4.15 16.83
C ARG A 94 0.38 3.71 17.20
N ASP A 95 1.26 4.69 17.41
CA ASP A 95 2.69 4.48 17.70
C ASP A 95 2.98 3.69 19.00
N ASP A 96 1.98 3.54 19.86
CA ASP A 96 2.05 2.90 21.17
C ASP A 96 1.49 1.47 21.21
N GLN A 97 0.98 0.94 20.10
CA GLN A 97 0.28 -0.35 20.12
C GLN A 97 1.24 -1.54 20.02
N SER A 98 1.55 -2.10 21.18
CA SER A 98 2.00 -3.49 21.42
C SER A 98 0.93 -4.56 21.10
N MET A 99 -0.10 -4.22 20.33
CA MET A 99 -1.30 -5.03 20.03
C MET A 99 -1.39 -5.44 18.55
N ILE A 100 -0.31 -5.30 17.79
CA ILE A 100 -0.23 -5.87 16.44
C ILE A 100 -0.09 -7.39 16.57
N GLY A 101 -1.22 -8.08 16.72
CA GLY A 101 -1.30 -9.53 16.69
C GLY A 101 -1.08 -10.09 15.27
N THR A 102 -0.85 -11.40 15.18
CA THR A 102 -0.70 -12.11 13.90
C THR A 102 -2.04 -12.41 13.22
N ASP A 103 -3.15 -12.17 13.90
CA ASP A 103 -4.48 -12.61 13.47
C ASP A 103 -5.29 -11.51 12.75
N SER A 104 -4.85 -10.25 12.81
CA SER A 104 -5.53 -9.13 12.16
C SER A 104 -4.66 -8.56 11.04
N PRO A 105 -5.18 -8.47 9.80
CA PRO A 105 -4.42 -7.90 8.69
C PRO A 105 -4.18 -6.41 8.89
N ILE A 106 -3.04 -5.94 8.41
CA ILE A 106 -2.65 -4.54 8.41
C ILE A 106 -2.53 -4.07 6.97
N ILE A 107 -3.28 -3.05 6.61
CA ILE A 107 -3.13 -2.35 5.33
C ILE A 107 -2.16 -1.19 5.53
N THR A 108 -1.08 -1.17 4.77
CA THR A 108 -0.09 -0.09 4.81
C THR A 108 -0.15 0.74 3.53
N ILE A 109 -0.18 2.05 3.64
CA ILE A 109 -0.21 2.97 2.50
C ILE A 109 1.21 3.50 2.26
N GLY A 110 1.88 2.97 1.25
CA GLY A 110 3.21 3.41 0.81
C GLY A 110 4.38 2.72 1.52
N PRO A 111 5.60 2.89 0.99
CA PRO A 111 6.79 2.16 1.43
C PRO A 111 7.23 2.53 2.85
N VAL A 112 7.01 3.78 3.27
CA VAL A 112 7.33 4.26 4.63
C VAL A 112 6.47 3.58 5.67
N ALA A 113 5.15 3.52 5.45
CA ALA A 113 4.21 2.86 6.34
C ALA A 113 4.53 1.36 6.45
N PHE A 114 4.75 0.70 5.31
CA PHE A 114 5.14 -0.70 5.25
C PHE A 114 6.41 -0.98 6.07
N SER A 115 7.47 -0.21 5.82
CA SER A 115 8.76 -0.38 6.49
C SER A 115 8.64 -0.18 8.00
N LYS A 116 7.85 0.80 8.44
CA LYS A 116 7.59 1.06 9.86
C LYS A 116 6.90 -0.13 10.53
N ILE A 117 5.83 -0.66 9.93
CA ILE A 117 5.13 -1.83 10.49
C ILE A 117 6.04 -3.06 10.55
N ARG A 118 6.80 -3.34 9.48
CA ARG A 118 7.77 -4.46 9.45
C ARG A 118 8.87 -4.34 10.50
N GLN A 119 9.31 -3.12 10.82
CA GLN A 119 10.30 -2.89 11.88
C GLN A 119 9.72 -3.14 13.28
N MET A 120 8.46 -2.79 13.51
CA MET A 120 7.79 -3.01 14.80
C MET A 120 7.44 -4.48 15.02
N ASN A 121 6.91 -5.15 13.99
CA ASN A 121 6.56 -6.56 14.05
C ASN A 121 6.85 -7.24 12.71
N ARG A 122 7.87 -8.11 12.70
CA ARG A 122 8.25 -8.90 11.51
C ARG A 122 7.28 -10.03 11.20
N ASP A 123 6.40 -10.38 12.13
CA ASP A 123 5.42 -11.45 11.96
C ASP A 123 4.02 -10.94 11.58
N ALA A 124 3.85 -9.62 11.53
CA ALA A 124 2.59 -9.00 11.18
C ALA A 124 2.15 -9.37 9.75
N PRO A 125 0.88 -9.75 9.55
CA PRO A 125 0.30 -9.94 8.23
C PRO A 125 0.03 -8.56 7.57
N ILE A 126 0.73 -8.25 6.48
CA ILE A 126 0.67 -6.92 5.87
C ILE A 126 0.24 -7.01 4.40
N LEU A 127 -0.78 -6.23 4.05
CA LEU A 127 -1.11 -5.89 2.67
C LEU A 127 -0.64 -4.46 2.37
N ALA A 128 0.38 -4.34 1.52
CA ALA A 128 0.91 -3.04 1.11
C ALA A 128 0.15 -2.49 -0.10
N LEU A 129 -0.28 -1.24 -0.01
CA LEU A 129 -0.82 -0.45 -1.12
C LEU A 129 0.16 0.68 -1.44
N MET A 130 0.03 1.28 -2.63
CA MET A 130 0.85 2.44 -3.01
C MET A 130 2.37 2.15 -2.98
N VAL A 131 2.75 0.92 -3.32
CA VAL A 131 4.15 0.46 -3.46
C VAL A 131 4.41 -0.04 -4.88
N GLU A 132 5.65 0.12 -5.35
CA GLU A 132 6.09 -0.42 -6.65
C GLU A 132 6.52 -1.89 -6.52
N LYS A 133 6.45 -2.65 -7.62
CA LYS A 133 6.95 -4.04 -7.65
C LYS A 133 8.39 -4.15 -7.15
N THR A 134 9.25 -3.25 -7.58
CA THR A 134 10.71 -3.25 -7.29
C THR A 134 11.01 -3.06 -5.81
N PHE A 135 10.27 -2.18 -5.14
CA PHE A 135 10.34 -2.01 -3.70
C PHE A 135 9.93 -3.29 -2.96
N PHE A 136 8.89 -3.98 -3.44
CA PHE A 136 8.23 -5.04 -2.68
C PHE A 136 8.74 -6.46 -2.97
N GLN A 137 9.24 -6.75 -4.17
CA GLN A 137 9.55 -8.10 -4.64
C GLN A 137 10.47 -8.89 -3.70
N GLY A 138 11.46 -8.21 -3.10
CA GLY A 138 12.35 -8.82 -2.11
C GLY A 138 11.67 -9.21 -0.79
N TYR A 139 10.54 -8.59 -0.42
CA TYR A 139 9.77 -8.97 0.76
C TYR A 139 8.86 -10.16 0.47
N ALA A 140 8.16 -10.13 -0.66
CA ALA A 140 7.27 -11.22 -1.10
C ALA A 140 7.99 -12.57 -1.13
N THR A 141 9.21 -12.59 -1.70
CA THR A 141 10.03 -13.80 -1.82
C THR A 141 10.45 -14.37 -0.47
N ARG A 142 10.69 -13.52 0.54
CA ARG A 142 11.23 -13.94 1.85
C ARG A 142 10.15 -14.41 2.82
N THR A 143 8.94 -13.86 2.72
CA THR A 143 7.83 -14.14 3.65
C THR A 143 6.51 -14.29 2.87
N PRO A 144 6.41 -15.31 1.99
CA PRO A 144 5.26 -15.48 1.11
C PRO A 144 3.98 -15.71 1.93
N GLY A 145 2.90 -15.05 1.50
CA GLY A 145 1.59 -15.15 2.15
C GLY A 145 1.45 -14.45 3.50
N GLN A 146 2.54 -14.09 4.18
CA GLN A 146 2.51 -13.20 5.34
C GLN A 146 2.44 -11.73 4.89
N VAL A 147 3.21 -11.37 3.86
CA VAL A 147 3.16 -10.05 3.26
C VAL A 147 2.73 -10.16 1.82
N SER A 148 1.89 -9.24 1.39
CA SER A 148 1.49 -9.10 -0.01
C SER A 148 1.35 -7.62 -0.38
N ALA A 149 1.19 -7.34 -1.67
CA ALA A 149 1.00 -5.97 -2.15
C ALA A 149 0.04 -5.91 -3.34
N ILE A 150 -0.68 -4.80 -3.42
CA ILE A 150 -1.31 -4.35 -4.67
C ILE A 150 -0.46 -3.20 -5.21
N TYR A 151 0.19 -3.44 -6.33
CA TYR A 151 1.10 -2.47 -6.95
C TYR A 151 0.34 -1.26 -7.50
N TYR A 152 0.92 -0.06 -7.39
CA TYR A 152 0.28 1.16 -7.92
C TYR A 152 0.81 1.58 -9.29
N ASP A 153 2.02 1.13 -9.63
CA ASP A 153 2.58 1.27 -10.96
C ASP A 153 1.85 0.36 -11.95
N VAL A 154 2.11 0.57 -13.24
CA VAL A 154 1.57 -0.26 -14.31
C VAL A 154 2.73 -0.97 -14.99
N PRO A 155 2.60 -2.28 -15.32
CA PRO A 155 3.64 -3.03 -16.01
C PRO A 155 4.22 -2.26 -17.20
N LEU A 156 5.54 -2.23 -17.32
CA LEU A 156 6.21 -1.48 -18.39
C LEU A 156 5.79 -1.92 -19.79
N LEU A 157 5.42 -3.20 -19.97
CA LEU A 157 4.89 -3.69 -21.25
C LEU A 157 3.61 -2.93 -21.66
N ARG A 158 2.67 -2.71 -20.73
CA ARG A 158 1.45 -1.94 -21.00
C ARG A 158 1.79 -0.50 -21.42
N GLN A 159 2.81 0.10 -20.80
CA GLN A 159 3.26 1.44 -21.17
C GLN A 159 3.95 1.45 -22.55
N ALA A 160 4.78 0.47 -22.87
CA ALA A 160 5.39 0.32 -24.18
C ALA A 160 4.33 0.21 -25.28
N LEU A 161 3.34 -0.67 -25.08
CA LEU A 161 2.22 -0.86 -26.01
C LEU A 161 1.31 0.37 -26.09
N THR A 162 1.17 1.16 -25.02
CA THR A 162 0.51 2.47 -25.08
C THR A 162 1.22 3.40 -26.06
N GLY A 163 2.56 3.44 -26.01
CA GLY A 163 3.39 4.19 -26.95
C GLY A 163 3.18 3.74 -28.40
N THR A 164 3.22 2.44 -28.65
CA THR A 164 3.01 1.85 -29.97
C THR A 164 1.58 2.05 -30.47
N THR A 165 0.56 2.02 -29.59
CA THR A 165 -0.82 2.30 -29.97
C THR A 165 -1.00 3.76 -30.42
N ILE A 166 -0.27 4.69 -29.80
CA ILE A 166 -0.25 6.11 -30.20
C ILE A 166 0.59 6.33 -31.46
N LEU A 167 1.70 5.60 -31.61
CA LEU A 167 2.59 5.64 -32.78
C LEU A 167 2.71 4.24 -33.41
N PRO A 168 1.75 3.82 -34.25
CA PRO A 168 1.70 2.45 -34.79
C PRO A 168 2.91 2.03 -35.64
N GLN A 169 3.70 3.01 -36.10
CA GLN A 169 4.91 2.78 -36.90
C GLN A 169 6.17 2.56 -36.03
N ALA A 170 6.07 2.78 -34.72
CA ALA A 170 7.20 2.67 -33.80
C ALA A 170 7.60 1.21 -33.59
N THR A 171 8.88 0.92 -33.75
CA THR A 171 9.47 -0.43 -33.57
C THR A 171 10.65 -0.43 -32.61
N GLN A 172 11.22 0.74 -32.32
CA GLN A 172 12.40 0.90 -31.46
C GLN A 172 12.09 1.79 -30.26
N ILE A 173 12.34 1.30 -29.05
CA ILE A 173 12.07 2.01 -27.80
C ILE A 173 13.38 2.40 -27.14
N ALA A 174 13.55 3.70 -26.88
CA ALA A 174 14.66 4.20 -26.09
C ALA A 174 14.32 4.14 -24.59
N LEU A 175 15.18 3.47 -23.82
CA LEU A 175 15.05 3.35 -22.37
C LEU A 175 16.21 4.07 -21.70
N LEU A 176 15.93 4.87 -20.67
CA LEU A 176 16.97 5.45 -19.81
C LEU A 176 16.95 4.74 -18.46
N ALA A 177 18.14 4.41 -17.95
CA ALA A 177 18.31 3.82 -16.64
C ALA A 177 19.48 4.46 -15.91
N SER A 178 19.36 4.65 -14.59
CA SER A 178 20.52 4.80 -13.74
C SER A 178 21.16 3.43 -13.51
N THR A 179 22.38 3.42 -12.97
CA THR A 179 23.08 2.18 -12.62
C THR A 179 22.30 1.31 -11.64
N GLU A 180 21.47 1.91 -10.79
CA GLU A 180 20.67 1.21 -9.77
C GLU A 180 19.36 0.61 -10.33
N THR A 181 18.94 1.01 -11.52
CA THR A 181 17.62 0.69 -12.09
C THR A 181 17.68 -0.01 -13.44
N VAL A 182 18.87 -0.45 -13.88
CA VAL A 182 19.03 -1.18 -15.15
C VAL A 182 18.11 -2.39 -15.21
N GLU A 183 17.99 -3.12 -14.10
CA GLU A 183 17.18 -4.32 -13.95
C GLU A 183 15.67 -4.06 -14.12
N LEU A 184 15.20 -2.80 -14.00
CA LEU A 184 13.78 -2.45 -14.20
C LEU A 184 13.24 -2.88 -15.56
N TYR A 185 14.12 -2.92 -16.57
CA TYR A 185 13.73 -3.14 -17.95
C TYR A 185 13.98 -4.56 -18.45
N GLU A 186 14.57 -5.46 -17.66
CA GLU A 186 14.91 -6.83 -18.11
C GLU A 186 13.65 -7.59 -18.55
N ASP A 187 12.66 -7.69 -17.66
CA ASP A 187 11.35 -8.31 -17.93
C ASP A 187 10.70 -7.71 -19.20
N LEU A 188 10.83 -6.40 -19.38
CA LEU A 188 10.27 -5.71 -20.55
C LEU A 188 10.97 -6.15 -21.83
N VAL A 189 12.30 -6.08 -21.86
CA VAL A 189 13.11 -6.36 -23.06
C VAL A 189 12.82 -7.77 -23.59
N ASP A 190 12.67 -8.75 -22.70
CA ASP A 190 12.35 -10.13 -23.06
C ASP A 190 10.94 -10.28 -23.66
N GLN A 191 9.98 -9.46 -23.22
CA GLN A 191 8.59 -9.51 -23.70
C GLN A 191 8.37 -8.81 -25.04
N LEU A 192 9.21 -7.82 -25.41
CA LEU A 192 8.96 -6.95 -26.56
C LEU A 192 8.99 -7.68 -27.91
N ALA A 193 9.76 -8.77 -28.03
CA ALA A 193 9.91 -9.52 -29.27
C ALA A 193 8.57 -10.07 -29.80
N ALA A 194 7.68 -10.52 -28.90
CA ALA A 194 6.34 -11.00 -29.24
C ALA A 194 5.46 -9.93 -29.92
N TYR A 195 5.82 -8.65 -29.76
CA TYR A 195 5.09 -7.51 -30.32
C TYR A 195 5.83 -6.85 -31.49
N ASN A 196 6.88 -7.49 -32.03
CA ASN A 196 7.77 -6.91 -33.05
C ASN A 196 8.41 -5.58 -32.61
N LEU A 197 8.62 -5.43 -31.29
CA LEU A 197 9.27 -4.27 -30.70
C LEU A 197 10.69 -4.65 -30.26
N SER A 198 11.57 -3.66 -30.28
CA SER A 198 12.91 -3.77 -29.72
C SER A 198 13.19 -2.57 -28.83
N ALA A 199 14.03 -2.75 -27.82
CA ALA A 199 14.44 -1.67 -26.95
C ALA A 199 15.94 -1.67 -26.72
N ARG A 200 16.46 -0.49 -26.35
CA ARG A 200 17.85 -0.33 -25.91
C ARG A 200 17.89 0.55 -24.67
N VAL A 201 18.58 0.04 -23.66
CA VAL A 201 18.85 0.75 -22.41
C VAL A 201 20.10 1.63 -22.58
N PHE A 202 19.98 2.89 -22.20
CA PHE A 202 21.05 3.87 -22.17
C PHE A 202 21.28 4.30 -20.73
N ILE A 203 22.43 3.91 -20.18
CA ILE A 203 22.77 4.15 -18.79
C ILE A 203 23.29 5.57 -18.60
N THR A 204 22.85 6.24 -17.54
CA THR A 204 23.35 7.55 -17.12
C THR A 204 23.58 7.60 -15.61
N ASP A 205 24.81 7.96 -15.21
CA ASP A 205 25.24 7.94 -13.81
C ASP A 205 25.33 9.32 -13.17
N SER A 206 24.99 10.38 -13.92
CA SER A 206 24.96 11.75 -13.38
C SER A 206 24.04 12.68 -14.17
N ASP A 207 23.63 13.78 -13.52
CA ASP A 207 22.87 14.87 -14.15
C ASP A 207 23.61 15.48 -15.36
N GLU A 208 24.95 15.52 -15.32
CA GLU A 208 25.78 16.04 -16.42
C GLU A 208 25.73 15.14 -17.67
N GLN A 209 25.67 13.82 -17.48
CA GLN A 209 25.61 12.85 -18.57
C GLN A 209 24.18 12.61 -19.08
N LEU A 210 23.15 13.01 -18.33
CA LEU A 210 21.76 12.75 -18.66
C LEU A 210 21.38 13.25 -20.07
N ILE A 211 21.63 14.53 -20.37
CA ILE A 211 21.24 15.10 -21.67
C ILE A 211 22.05 14.52 -22.83
N PRO A 212 23.40 14.42 -22.76
CA PRO A 212 24.17 13.71 -23.78
C PRO A 212 23.68 12.28 -24.03
N THR A 213 23.35 11.53 -22.97
CA THR A 213 22.84 10.16 -23.05
C THR A 213 21.45 10.11 -23.69
N LEU A 214 20.55 11.00 -23.27
CA LEU A 214 19.23 11.14 -23.87
C LEU A 214 19.34 11.45 -25.38
N VAL A 215 20.26 12.32 -25.79
CA VAL A 215 20.46 12.61 -27.23
C VAL A 215 20.87 11.35 -28.00
N ARG A 216 21.74 10.50 -27.46
CA ARG A 216 22.08 9.21 -28.09
C ARG A 216 20.86 8.28 -28.14
N ALA A 217 20.08 8.24 -27.06
CA ALA A 217 18.88 7.42 -26.96
C ALA A 217 17.83 7.81 -28.01
N LEU A 218 17.60 9.11 -28.20
CA LEU A 218 16.65 9.66 -29.18
C LEU A 218 17.07 9.45 -30.64
N THR A 219 18.35 9.17 -30.91
CA THR A 219 18.82 8.77 -32.24
C THR A 219 18.45 7.31 -32.56
N TYR A 220 18.31 6.48 -31.53
CA TYR A 220 17.91 5.07 -31.67
C TYR A 220 16.39 4.92 -31.63
N GLY A 221 15.73 5.33 -30.55
CA GLY A 221 14.32 5.04 -30.34
C GLY A 221 13.36 5.94 -31.13
N ASP A 222 12.25 5.37 -31.56
CA ASP A 222 11.09 6.08 -32.08
C ASP A 222 10.40 6.89 -30.99
N PHE A 223 10.42 6.39 -29.75
CA PHE A 223 9.99 7.10 -28.57
C PHE A 223 10.82 6.71 -27.33
N VAL A 224 10.69 7.52 -26.27
CA VAL A 224 11.25 7.22 -24.96
C VAL A 224 10.16 6.60 -24.08
N LEU A 225 10.45 5.45 -23.49
CA LEU A 225 9.67 4.89 -22.39
C LEU A 225 10.41 5.16 -21.08
N ALA A 226 9.71 5.78 -20.14
CA ALA A 226 10.26 6.19 -18.86
C ALA A 226 9.66 5.33 -17.73
N ALA A 227 10.48 4.50 -17.10
CA ALA A 227 10.13 3.83 -15.86
C ALA A 227 10.21 4.78 -14.64
N SER A 228 9.74 4.31 -13.48
CA SER A 228 9.91 5.01 -12.19
C SER A 228 11.36 4.97 -11.75
N ASP A 229 12.18 5.87 -12.29
CA ASP A 229 13.56 6.11 -11.85
C ASP A 229 13.69 7.57 -11.41
N ASP A 230 13.70 7.80 -10.09
CA ASP A 230 13.78 9.14 -9.50
C ASP A 230 15.14 9.83 -9.72
N ALA A 231 16.20 9.10 -10.08
CA ALA A 231 17.48 9.71 -10.45
C ALA A 231 17.39 10.40 -11.82
N ILE A 232 16.57 9.87 -12.73
CA ILE A 232 16.39 10.40 -14.09
C ILE A 232 15.15 11.28 -14.18
N TYR A 233 13.99 10.73 -13.84
CA TYR A 233 12.69 11.36 -13.95
C TYR A 233 12.32 11.96 -12.61
N ASN A 234 12.62 13.24 -12.45
CA ASN A 234 12.30 14.01 -11.26
C ASN A 234 11.99 15.47 -11.62
N PRO A 235 11.46 16.30 -10.70
CA PRO A 235 11.09 17.68 -10.99
C PRO A 235 12.24 18.57 -11.50
N ARG A 236 13.50 18.23 -11.17
CA ARG A 236 14.70 18.95 -11.65
C ARG A 236 14.97 18.64 -13.12
N ASN A 237 14.90 17.37 -13.50
CA ASN A 237 15.38 16.87 -14.79
C ASN A 237 14.27 16.80 -15.87
N ILE A 238 13.01 16.58 -15.47
CA ILE A 238 11.92 16.28 -16.41
C ILE A 238 11.72 17.35 -17.50
N LYS A 239 11.82 18.64 -17.14
CA LYS A 239 11.68 19.73 -18.10
C LYS A 239 12.75 19.67 -19.19
N HIS A 240 13.99 19.37 -18.83
CA HIS A 240 15.10 19.28 -19.77
C HIS A 240 14.98 18.04 -20.67
N ILE A 241 14.52 16.92 -20.11
CA ILE A 241 14.21 15.70 -20.88
C ILE A 241 13.16 16.00 -21.95
N LEU A 242 12.02 16.57 -21.56
CA LEU A 242 10.91 16.86 -22.47
C LEU A 242 11.29 17.85 -23.57
N LEU A 243 11.96 18.94 -23.23
CA LEU A 243 12.44 19.92 -24.22
C LEU A 243 13.40 19.28 -25.23
N THR A 244 14.26 18.36 -24.77
CA THR A 244 15.24 17.67 -25.62
C THR A 244 14.58 16.67 -26.56
N ALA A 245 13.59 15.92 -26.06
CA ALA A 245 12.81 14.94 -26.82
C ALA A 245 11.92 15.61 -27.87
N TYR A 246 11.13 16.61 -27.49
CA TYR A 246 10.17 17.27 -28.38
C TYR A 246 10.84 18.13 -29.45
N ARG A 247 12.02 18.71 -29.18
CA ARG A 247 12.84 19.36 -30.23
C ARG A 247 13.28 18.39 -31.33
N ARG A 248 13.22 17.09 -31.09
CA ARG A 248 13.56 16.02 -32.04
C ARG A 248 12.32 15.26 -32.52
N ASN A 249 11.12 15.77 -32.25
CA ASN A 249 9.84 15.12 -32.57
C ASN A 249 9.71 13.71 -32.01
N LYS A 250 10.30 13.45 -30.83
CA LYS A 250 10.21 12.16 -30.14
C LYS A 250 9.27 12.28 -28.96
N ILE A 251 8.29 11.37 -28.86
CA ILE A 251 7.35 11.35 -27.74
C ILE A 251 7.99 10.72 -26.51
N VAL A 252 7.40 10.99 -25.35
CA VAL A 252 7.76 10.34 -24.09
C VAL A 252 6.50 9.70 -23.52
N ILE A 253 6.58 8.41 -23.21
CA ILE A 253 5.60 7.70 -22.39
C ILE A 253 6.16 7.63 -20.98
N GLY A 254 5.43 8.21 -20.03
CA GLY A 254 5.92 8.50 -18.69
C GLY A 254 5.50 7.47 -17.63
N PRO A 255 6.15 7.51 -16.47
CA PRO A 255 5.96 6.50 -15.42
C PRO A 255 4.62 6.64 -14.70
N SER A 256 4.04 7.85 -14.64
CA SER A 256 2.77 8.08 -13.94
C SER A 256 1.95 9.27 -14.46
N GLN A 257 0.70 9.35 -14.02
CA GLN A 257 -0.23 10.44 -14.34
C GLN A 257 0.32 11.83 -13.95
N ALA A 258 1.13 11.93 -12.90
CA ALA A 258 1.75 13.19 -12.47
C ALA A 258 2.68 13.75 -13.56
N TYR A 259 3.37 12.88 -14.30
CA TYR A 259 4.26 13.28 -15.37
C TYR A 259 3.52 13.74 -16.63
N VAL A 260 2.32 13.24 -16.90
CA VAL A 260 1.47 13.74 -17.99
C VAL A 260 1.11 15.20 -17.76
N LYS A 261 0.79 15.57 -16.50
CA LYS A 261 0.60 16.98 -16.09
C LYS A 261 1.88 17.81 -16.23
N ALA A 262 3.05 17.20 -16.07
CA ALA A 262 4.34 17.84 -16.28
C ALA A 262 4.75 17.96 -17.77
N GLY A 263 3.97 17.40 -18.70
CA GLY A 263 4.19 17.54 -20.14
C GLY A 263 4.67 16.28 -20.86
N VAL A 264 4.69 15.11 -20.21
CA VAL A 264 4.79 13.81 -20.90
C VAL A 264 3.55 13.60 -21.78
N LEU A 265 3.70 12.91 -22.93
CA LEU A 265 2.59 12.70 -23.85
C LEU A 265 1.50 11.80 -23.27
N ALA A 266 1.86 10.66 -22.69
CA ALA A 266 0.91 9.74 -22.10
C ALA A 266 1.55 8.90 -20.99
N SER A 267 0.72 8.33 -20.13
CA SER A 267 1.12 7.37 -19.11
C SER A 267 -0.05 6.46 -18.76
N SER A 268 0.24 5.22 -18.36
CA SER A 268 -0.77 4.34 -17.78
C SER A 268 -0.74 4.44 -16.26
N TYR A 269 -1.90 4.35 -15.62
CA TYR A 269 -2.02 4.37 -14.17
C TYR A 269 -3.14 3.43 -13.69
N ALA A 270 -2.98 2.90 -12.48
CA ALA A 270 -4.05 2.16 -11.81
C ALA A 270 -4.96 3.14 -11.02
N PRO A 271 -6.28 3.16 -11.25
CA PRO A 271 -7.19 3.96 -10.43
C PRO A 271 -7.24 3.47 -8.98
N PHE A 272 -7.32 4.40 -8.01
CA PHE A 272 -7.43 4.04 -6.60
C PHE A 272 -8.62 3.11 -6.26
N PRO A 273 -9.83 3.30 -6.83
CA PRO A 273 -10.93 2.36 -6.59
C PRO A 273 -10.58 0.92 -7.02
N THR A 274 -9.87 0.74 -8.13
CA THR A 274 -9.45 -0.58 -8.61
C THR A 274 -8.42 -1.22 -7.66
N ILE A 275 -7.45 -0.43 -7.17
CA ILE A 275 -6.47 -0.88 -6.17
C ILE A 275 -7.19 -1.33 -4.89
N VAL A 276 -8.17 -0.55 -4.43
CA VAL A 276 -8.92 -0.82 -3.20
C VAL A 276 -9.83 -2.04 -3.34
N ALA A 277 -10.53 -2.20 -4.46
CA ALA A 277 -11.35 -3.39 -4.72
C ALA A 277 -10.50 -4.68 -4.71
N LYS A 278 -9.32 -4.66 -5.33
CA LYS A 278 -8.38 -5.80 -5.28
C LYS A 278 -7.86 -6.02 -3.86
N ALA A 279 -7.61 -4.96 -3.10
CA ALA A 279 -7.22 -5.06 -1.70
C ALA A 279 -8.32 -5.71 -0.83
N GLY A 280 -9.59 -5.37 -1.06
CA GLY A 280 -10.74 -6.01 -0.42
C GLY A 280 -10.74 -7.53 -0.65
N THR A 281 -10.51 -7.94 -1.89
CA THR A 281 -10.39 -9.37 -2.27
C THR A 281 -9.23 -10.04 -1.52
N TYR A 282 -8.07 -9.41 -1.44
CA TYR A 282 -6.88 -9.97 -0.77
C TYR A 282 -7.06 -10.09 0.74
N VAL A 283 -7.69 -9.09 1.37
CA VAL A 283 -8.01 -9.13 2.80
C VAL A 283 -9.02 -10.23 3.09
N ARG A 284 -10.09 -10.36 2.31
CA ARG A 284 -11.07 -11.45 2.47
C ARG A 284 -10.41 -12.82 2.34
N ALA A 285 -9.51 -13.00 1.37
CA ALA A 285 -8.72 -14.23 1.21
C ALA A 285 -7.84 -14.50 2.45
N PHE A 286 -7.14 -13.49 2.97
CA PHE A 286 -6.35 -13.64 4.20
C PHE A 286 -7.21 -14.01 5.41
N LEU A 287 -8.40 -13.42 5.56
CA LEU A 287 -9.28 -13.74 6.68
C LEU A 287 -9.79 -15.19 6.62
N ALA A 288 -9.98 -15.73 5.42
CA ALA A 288 -10.39 -17.11 5.20
C ALA A 288 -9.24 -18.12 5.35
N GLU A 289 -8.08 -17.83 4.75
CA GLU A 289 -6.99 -18.81 4.58
C GLU A 289 -5.78 -18.55 5.49
N ARG A 290 -5.77 -17.43 6.23
CA ARG A 290 -4.63 -16.93 7.02
C ARG A 290 -3.35 -16.76 6.19
N ARG A 291 -3.53 -16.52 4.89
CA ARG A 291 -2.46 -16.32 3.93
C ARG A 291 -2.93 -15.34 2.86
N PHE A 292 -2.14 -14.31 2.57
CA PHE A 292 -2.41 -13.44 1.44
C PHE A 292 -2.11 -14.15 0.12
N PRO A 293 -2.83 -13.81 -0.96
CA PRO A 293 -2.38 -14.10 -2.31
C PRO A 293 -1.01 -13.48 -2.61
N GLU A 294 -0.32 -13.98 -3.63
CA GLU A 294 0.91 -13.36 -4.12
C GLU A 294 0.65 -11.91 -4.55
N PRO A 295 1.62 -10.99 -4.40
CA PRO A 295 1.47 -9.61 -4.86
C PRO A 295 1.17 -9.52 -6.35
N ASP A 296 0.33 -8.57 -6.71
CA ASP A 296 -0.08 -8.41 -8.11
C ASP A 296 -0.48 -6.97 -8.44
N TYR A 297 -0.53 -6.69 -9.74
CA TYR A 297 -1.08 -5.45 -10.27
C TYR A 297 -2.60 -5.44 -10.26
N PRO A 298 -3.25 -4.27 -10.19
CA PRO A 298 -4.68 -4.14 -10.42
C PRO A 298 -5.09 -4.69 -11.79
N ASP A 299 -6.28 -5.30 -11.84
CA ASP A 299 -6.79 -5.95 -13.05
C ASP A 299 -7.08 -4.92 -14.14
N GLU A 300 -7.60 -3.77 -13.74
CA GLU A 300 -7.87 -2.63 -14.62
C GLU A 300 -6.82 -1.54 -14.46
N TYR A 301 -6.56 -0.85 -15.56
CA TYR A 301 -5.77 0.37 -15.58
C TYR A 301 -6.38 1.35 -16.57
N ARG A 302 -5.92 2.60 -16.52
CA ARG A 302 -6.34 3.65 -17.44
C ARG A 302 -5.13 4.32 -18.06
N VAL A 303 -5.35 4.95 -19.20
CA VAL A 303 -4.36 5.80 -19.86
C VAL A 303 -4.73 7.26 -19.60
N GLU A 304 -3.75 8.08 -19.26
CA GLU A 304 -3.85 9.54 -19.27
C GLU A 304 -3.05 10.08 -20.45
N ILE A 305 -3.58 11.08 -21.14
CA ILE A 305 -2.97 11.67 -22.33
C ILE A 305 -2.90 13.19 -22.23
N ASN A 306 -1.82 13.76 -22.75
CA ASN A 306 -1.64 15.20 -22.86
C ASN A 306 -2.01 15.66 -24.28
N GLN A 307 -3.27 16.04 -24.43
CA GLN A 307 -3.83 16.56 -25.68
C GLN A 307 -3.08 17.78 -26.22
N GLN A 308 -2.52 18.63 -25.35
CA GLN A 308 -1.75 19.79 -25.78
C GLN A 308 -0.41 19.40 -26.40
N VAL A 309 0.27 18.41 -25.81
CA VAL A 309 1.53 17.88 -26.36
C VAL A 309 1.27 17.19 -27.69
N GLY A 310 0.22 16.36 -27.78
CA GLY A 310 -0.18 15.73 -29.06
C GLY A 310 -0.36 16.76 -30.18
N ARG A 311 -1.11 17.84 -29.92
CA ARG A 311 -1.25 18.96 -30.87
C ARG A 311 0.07 19.62 -31.26
N SER A 312 0.96 19.85 -30.29
CA SER A 312 2.26 20.50 -30.55
C SER A 312 3.21 19.65 -31.41
N LEU A 313 3.07 18.33 -31.36
CA LEU A 313 3.84 17.37 -32.15
C LEU A 313 3.12 16.97 -33.44
N ASN A 314 1.93 17.53 -33.70
CA ASN A 314 1.06 17.15 -34.81
C ASN A 314 0.71 15.64 -34.83
N ILE A 315 0.50 15.07 -33.64
CA ILE A 315 0.10 13.68 -33.44
C ILE A 315 -1.40 13.65 -33.09
N PRO A 316 -2.26 13.07 -33.95
CA PRO A 316 -3.66 12.88 -33.61
C PRO A 316 -3.77 11.81 -32.51
N LEU A 317 -4.17 12.23 -31.31
CA LEU A 317 -4.33 11.31 -30.19
C LEU A 317 -5.73 10.69 -30.20
N PRO A 318 -5.84 9.35 -30.22
CA PRO A 318 -7.11 8.66 -29.99
C PRO A 318 -7.67 8.95 -28.59
N GLU A 319 -8.93 8.54 -28.37
CA GLU A 319 -9.51 8.56 -27.03
C GLU A 319 -8.75 7.62 -26.08
N ARG A 320 -8.52 8.07 -24.84
CA ARG A 320 -7.68 7.34 -23.88
C ARG A 320 -8.25 5.98 -23.51
N GLU A 321 -9.58 5.85 -23.47
CA GLU A 321 -10.26 4.58 -23.22
C GLU A 321 -10.00 3.58 -24.36
N TRP A 322 -10.03 4.04 -25.61
CA TRP A 322 -9.71 3.21 -26.78
C TRP A 322 -8.25 2.73 -26.74
N ILE A 323 -7.30 3.59 -26.35
CA ILE A 323 -5.89 3.19 -26.22
C ILE A 323 -5.75 2.04 -25.21
N ALA A 324 -6.40 2.13 -24.05
CA ALA A 324 -6.35 1.08 -23.04
C ALA A 324 -6.95 -0.25 -23.56
N GLU A 325 -8.08 -0.20 -24.26
CA GLU A 325 -8.73 -1.38 -24.84
C GLU A 325 -7.85 -2.06 -25.91
N GLN A 326 -7.21 -1.28 -26.78
CA GLN A 326 -6.31 -1.83 -27.80
C GLN A 326 -5.09 -2.52 -27.17
N VAL A 327 -4.49 -1.91 -26.15
CA VAL A 327 -3.36 -2.54 -25.44
C VAL A 327 -3.79 -3.85 -24.77
N ASN A 328 -4.97 -3.90 -24.14
CA ASN A 328 -5.51 -5.14 -23.59
C ASN A 328 -5.69 -6.22 -24.66
N THR A 329 -6.22 -5.85 -25.82
CA THR A 329 -6.38 -6.76 -26.96
C THR A 329 -5.04 -7.32 -27.42
N MET A 330 -4.02 -6.48 -27.56
CA MET A 330 -2.66 -6.90 -27.92
C MET A 330 -2.06 -7.87 -26.90
N ILE A 331 -2.25 -7.63 -25.60
CA ILE A 331 -1.72 -8.49 -24.54
C ILE A 331 -2.37 -9.87 -24.56
N ILE A 332 -3.69 -9.93 -24.82
CA ILE A 332 -4.41 -11.20 -24.93
C ILE A 332 -3.90 -11.99 -26.15
N SER A 333 -3.81 -11.36 -27.33
CA SER A 333 -3.33 -12.04 -28.54
C SER A 333 -1.87 -12.46 -28.44
N GLY A 334 -1.00 -11.62 -27.87
CA GLY A 334 0.43 -11.94 -27.74
C GLY A 334 0.72 -13.11 -26.79
N ARG A 335 -0.20 -13.41 -25.86
CA ARG A 335 -0.12 -14.62 -25.02
C ARG A 335 -0.47 -15.88 -25.81
N GLU A 336 -1.49 -15.82 -26.67
CA GLU A 336 -1.90 -16.95 -27.51
C GLU A 336 -0.81 -17.35 -28.52
N ASP A 337 -0.04 -16.39 -29.04
CA ASP A 337 1.06 -16.66 -29.97
C ASP A 337 2.34 -17.21 -29.30
N SER A 338 2.40 -17.16 -27.96
CA SER A 338 3.58 -17.58 -27.16
C SER A 338 3.43 -18.98 -26.52
N GLU A 339 2.24 -19.58 -26.56
CA GLU A 339 1.93 -20.94 -26.07
C GLU A 339 2.09 -22.02 -27.15
#